data_AF-A0A7Y5FKI0-F1
#
_entry.id   AF-A0A7Y5FKI0-F1
#
_cell.length_a   1.000
_cell.length_b   1.000
_cell.length_c   1.000
_cell.angle_alpha   90.00
_cell.angle_beta   90.00
_cell.angle_gamma   90.00
#
_symmetry.space_group_name_H-M   'P 1'
#
loop_
_entity.id
_entity.type
_entity.pdbx_description
1 polymer ?
#
loop_
_entity_poly.entity_id
_entity_poly.type
_entity_poly.pdbx_seq_one_letter_code
_entity_poly.pdbx_strand_id
1 'polypeptide(L)'
;MKPWPYLLAFIVPLSAVVGHWWGGVFHFLTPVIAFVMIPLLDLVAGAEGNNLPLAELEKLAEKMSFRVITFLYVPVQVGLVLWGGYVVASPWRMSCFTKKMPSKKRWATCCC
;
A
#
# COMPACT_ATOMS: atom_id res chain seq x y z
N MET A 1 9.74 23.53 -1.57
CA MET A 1 8.85 22.52 -0.99
C MET A 1 9.67 21.33 -0.54
N LYS A 2 9.41 20.79 0.66
CA LYS A 2 10.13 19.62 1.16
C LYS A 2 9.48 18.34 0.60
N PRO A 3 10.24 17.28 0.28
CA PRO A 3 9.69 16.09 -0.37
C PRO A 3 8.96 15.12 0.58
N TRP A 4 9.01 15.35 1.90
CA TRP A 4 8.45 14.46 2.93
C TRP A 4 7.00 14.01 2.67
N PRO A 5 6.06 14.87 2.20
CA PRO A 5 4.69 14.42 1.93
C PRO A 5 4.60 13.34 0.85
N TYR A 6 5.54 13.30 -0.10
CA TYR A 6 5.54 12.30 -1.17
C TYR A 6 5.92 10.91 -0.66
N LEU A 7 6.56 10.82 0.51
CA LEU A 7 6.82 9.53 1.16
C LEU A 7 5.54 8.88 1.69
N LEU A 8 4.45 9.65 1.88
CA LEU A 8 3.15 9.11 2.30
C LEU A 8 2.59 8.09 1.28
N ALA A 9 3.00 8.17 0.01
CA ALA A 9 2.63 7.20 -1.01
C ALA A 9 3.06 5.76 -0.63
N PHE A 10 4.14 5.60 0.15
CA PHE A 10 4.62 4.29 0.61
C PHE A 10 3.83 3.71 1.79
N ILE A 11 2.91 4.47 2.40
CA ILE A 11 2.06 3.94 3.49
C ILE A 11 1.15 2.82 2.97
N VAL A 12 0.63 2.94 1.75
CA VAL A 12 -0.27 1.94 1.15
C VAL A 12 0.41 0.58 0.93
N PRO A 13 1.58 0.47 0.28
CA PRO A 13 2.27 -0.81 0.16
C PRO A 13 2.73 -1.35 1.53
N LEU A 14 3.13 -0.48 2.45
CA LEU A 14 3.52 -0.88 3.80
C LEU A 14 2.33 -1.43 4.60
N SER A 15 1.15 -0.82 4.50
CA SER A 15 -0.05 -1.30 5.17
C SER A 15 -0.51 -2.66 4.66
N ALA A 16 -0.25 -2.98 3.39
CA ALA A 16 -0.54 -4.29 2.84
C ALA A 16 0.34 -5.38 3.47
N VAL A 17 1.64 -5.11 3.66
CA VAL A 17 2.56 -6.03 4.34
C VAL A 17 2.20 -6.20 5.81
N VAL A 18 1.93 -5.09 6.50
CA VAL A 18 1.52 -5.10 7.92
C VAL A 18 0.19 -5.82 8.12
N GLY A 19 -0.81 -5.52 7.28
CA GLY A 19 -2.11 -6.19 7.29
C GLY A 19 -1.98 -7.70 7.07
N HIS A 20 -1.06 -8.12 6.20
CA HIS A 20 -0.75 -9.53 6.02
C HIS A 20 -0.11 -10.18 7.25
N TRP A 21 0.84 -9.52 7.91
CA TRP A 21 1.49 -10.07 9.11
C TRP A 21 0.56 -10.20 10.32
N TRP A 22 -0.37 -9.26 10.51
CA TRP A 22 -1.36 -9.34 11.59
C TRP A 22 -2.55 -10.23 11.24
N GLY A 23 -2.90 -10.31 9.96
CA GLY A 23 -3.92 -11.20 9.44
C GLY A 23 -5.36 -10.86 9.85
N GLY A 24 -6.31 -11.71 9.48
CA GLY A 24 -7.72 -11.57 9.87
C GLY A 24 -8.34 -10.23 9.45
N VAL A 25 -8.85 -9.45 10.40
CA VAL A 25 -9.48 -8.13 10.12
C VAL A 25 -8.45 -7.10 9.63
N PHE A 26 -7.17 -7.29 9.92
CA PHE A 26 -6.12 -6.35 9.53
C PHE A 26 -5.84 -6.33 8.01
N HIS A 27 -6.35 -7.28 7.23
CA HIS A 27 -6.36 -7.18 5.76
C HIS A 27 -7.14 -5.96 5.24
N PHE A 28 -8.10 -5.45 6.02
CA PHE A 28 -8.85 -4.24 5.71
C PHE A 28 -8.08 -2.94 6.01
N LEU A 29 -6.88 -3.02 6.60
CA LEU A 29 -6.08 -1.84 6.91
C LEU A 29 -5.78 -1.01 5.65
N THR A 30 -5.40 -1.66 4.56
CA THR A 30 -5.07 -1.00 3.28
C THR A 30 -6.26 -0.23 2.69
N PRO A 31 -7.45 -0.83 2.48
CA PRO A 31 -8.59 -0.07 1.98
C PRO A 31 -9.08 1.00 2.97
N VAL A 32 -9.01 0.77 4.28
CA VAL A 32 -9.34 1.81 5.28
C VAL A 32 -8.38 2.99 5.15
N ILE A 33 -7.09 2.76 5.00
CA ILE A 33 -6.12 3.84 4.80
C ILE A 33 -6.39 4.56 3.48
N ALA A 34 -6.56 3.82 2.37
CA ALA A 34 -6.71 4.40 1.05
C ALA A 34 -8.00 5.21 0.87
N PHE A 35 -9.12 4.75 1.44
CA PHE A 35 -10.44 5.32 1.19
C PHE A 35 -11.05 6.08 2.37
N VAL A 36 -10.47 5.98 3.57
CA VAL A 36 -10.93 6.74 4.75
C VAL A 36 -9.85 7.70 5.22
N MET A 37 -8.66 7.19 5.53
CA MET A 37 -7.60 8.03 6.13
C MET A 37 -7.05 9.05 5.14
N ILE A 38 -6.73 8.65 3.91
CA ILE A 38 -6.20 9.59 2.90
C ILE A 38 -7.21 10.71 2.59
N PRO A 39 -8.49 10.43 2.30
CA PRO A 39 -9.49 11.50 2.12
C PRO A 39 -9.67 12.38 3.34
N LEU A 40 -9.64 11.82 4.56
CA LEU A 40 -9.74 12.62 5.78
C LEU A 40 -8.53 13.56 5.95
N LEU A 41 -7.33 13.08 5.64
CA LEU A 41 -6.12 13.92 5.64
C LEU A 41 -6.18 15.01 4.58
N ASP A 42 -6.74 14.71 3.40
CA ASP A 42 -6.93 15.68 2.32
C ASP A 42 -7.90 16.81 2.75
N LEU A 43 -8.99 16.46 3.44
CA LEU A 43 -9.93 17.44 4.00
C LEU A 43 -9.29 18.36 5.06
N VAL A 44 -8.40 17.82 5.89
CA VAL A 44 -7.68 18.59 6.93
C VAL A 44 -6.56 19.43 6.32
N ALA A 45 -5.86 18.92 5.31
CA ALA A 45 -4.79 19.64 4.62
C ALA A 45 -5.34 20.85 3.85
N GLY A 46 -6.57 20.77 3.36
CA GLY A 46 -7.22 21.83 2.60
C GLY A 46 -6.70 21.92 1.17
N ALA A 47 -7.56 22.40 0.26
CA ALA A 47 -7.15 22.68 -1.10
C ALA A 47 -6.37 24.01 -1.14
N GLU A 48 -5.05 23.94 -1.26
CA GLU A 48 -4.22 25.10 -1.63
C GLU A 48 -4.65 25.58 -3.02
N GLY A 49 -5.43 26.66 -3.08
CA GLY A 49 -6.12 27.14 -4.29
C GLY A 49 -5.23 27.73 -5.40
N ASN A 50 -3.91 27.70 -5.26
CA ASN A 50 -2.98 28.14 -6.30
C ASN A 50 -2.35 26.92 -6.98
N ASN A 51 -2.94 26.51 -8.10
CA ASN A 51 -2.22 25.65 -9.04
C ASN A 51 -0.91 26.33 -9.44
N LEU A 52 0.21 25.64 -9.21
CA LEU A 52 1.52 26.13 -9.60
C LEU A 52 1.53 26.40 -11.12
N PRO A 53 2.10 27.53 -11.58
CA PRO A 53 2.27 27.77 -13.00
C PRO A 53 3.15 26.67 -13.61
N LEU A 54 2.88 26.30 -14.87
CA LEU A 54 3.50 25.14 -15.54
C LEU A 54 5.04 25.15 -15.47
N ALA A 55 5.65 26.33 -15.57
CA ALA A 55 7.11 26.52 -15.48
C ALA A 55 7.70 26.20 -14.09
N GLU A 56 6.91 26.33 -13.02
CA GLU A 56 7.34 25.94 -11.66
C GLU A 56 7.16 24.45 -11.40
N LEU A 57 6.16 23.83 -12.03
CA LEU A 57 5.95 22.38 -11.99
C LEU A 57 7.11 21.63 -12.65
N GLU A 58 7.56 22.07 -13.83
CA GLU A 58 8.71 21.47 -14.53
C GLU A 58 9.98 21.56 -13.67
N LYS A 59 10.25 22.73 -13.07
CA LYS A 59 11.38 22.92 -12.15
C LYS A 59 11.29 22.04 -10.90
N LEU A 60 10.08 21.69 -10.44
CA LEU A 60 9.89 20.76 -9.33
C LEU A 60 10.15 19.31 -9.76
N ALA A 61 9.67 18.92 -10.95
CA ALA A 61 9.87 17.58 -11.51
C ALA A 61 11.35 17.30 -11.86
N GLU A 62 12.15 18.33 -12.12
CA GLU A 62 13.60 18.20 -12.32
C GLU A 62 14.40 17.95 -11.05
N LYS A 63 13.85 18.28 -9.88
CA LYS A 63 14.58 18.07 -8.62
C LYS A 63 14.76 16.58 -8.35
N MET A 64 16.02 16.20 -8.14
CA MET A 64 16.43 14.82 -7.89
C MET A 64 15.65 14.15 -6.75
N SER A 65 15.30 14.88 -5.68
CA SER A 65 14.54 14.31 -4.57
C SER A 65 13.17 13.78 -4.97
N PHE A 66 12.41 14.50 -5.81
CA PHE A 66 11.10 14.02 -6.28
C PHE A 66 11.25 12.88 -7.28
N ARG A 67 12.26 12.95 -8.17
CA ARG A 67 12.56 11.86 -9.11
C ARG A 67 12.90 10.56 -8.39
N VAL A 68 13.81 10.60 -7.42
CA VAL A 68 14.24 9.41 -6.68
C VAL A 68 13.05 8.75 -5.98
N ILE A 69 12.18 9.52 -5.32
CA ILE A 69 10.99 8.99 -4.63
C ILE A 69 10.04 8.30 -5.63
N THR A 70 9.73 8.93 -6.76
CA THR A 70 8.86 8.34 -7.79
C THR A 70 9.49 7.10 -8.42
N PHE A 71 10.78 7.12 -8.71
CA PHE A 71 11.49 5.96 -9.26
C PHE A 71 11.63 4.81 -8.26
N LEU A 72 11.73 5.09 -6.96
CA LEU A 72 11.72 4.07 -5.90
C LEU A 72 10.33 3.48 -5.67
N TYR A 73 9.27 4.19 -6.03
CA TYR A 73 7.90 3.67 -5.95
C TYR A 73 7.78 2.42 -6.84
N VAL A 74 8.06 2.54 -8.13
CA VAL A 74 7.93 1.43 -9.11
C VAL A 74 8.49 0.07 -8.61
N PRO A 75 9.76 -0.05 -8.18
CA PRO A 75 10.30 -1.32 -7.70
C PRO A 75 9.65 -1.81 -6.41
N VAL A 76 9.21 -0.92 -5.51
CA VAL A 76 8.45 -1.31 -4.30
C VAL A 76 7.12 -1.94 -4.69
N GLN A 77 6.39 -1.33 -5.63
CA GLN A 77 5.12 -1.87 -6.13
C GLN A 77 5.29 -3.21 -6.82
N VAL A 78 6.29 -3.35 -7.70
CA VAL A 78 6.61 -4.61 -8.37
C VAL A 78 6.99 -5.67 -7.33
N GLY A 79 7.84 -5.32 -6.36
CA GLY A 79 8.22 -6.20 -5.26
C GLY A 79 7.03 -6.67 -4.44
N LEU A 80 6.09 -5.78 -4.12
CA LEU A 80 4.87 -6.12 -3.38
C LEU A 80 3.99 -7.12 -4.15
N VAL A 81 3.82 -6.93 -5.46
CA VAL A 81 3.02 -7.84 -6.30
C VAL A 81 3.68 -9.22 -6.40
N LEU A 82 4.99 -9.26 -6.67
CA LEU A 82 5.73 -10.52 -6.74
C LEU A 82 5.72 -11.26 -5.39
N TRP A 83 5.94 -10.54 -4.29
CA TRP A 83 5.86 -11.10 -2.95
C TRP A 83 4.45 -11.60 -2.61
N GLY A 84 3.41 -10.82 -2.93
CA GLY A 84 2.02 -11.25 -2.73
C GLY A 84 1.67 -12.51 -3.51
N GLY A 85 2.13 -12.59 -4.77
CA GLY A 85 2.03 -13.80 -5.60
C GLY A 85 2.73 -15.00 -4.96
N TYR A 86 3.96 -14.82 -4.49
CA TYR A 86 4.72 -15.86 -3.78
C TYR A 86 4.02 -16.32 -2.50
N VAL A 87 3.51 -15.40 -1.69
CA VAL A 87 2.78 -15.69 -0.45
C VAL A 87 1.54 -16.55 -0.73
N VAL A 88 0.76 -16.20 -1.76
CA VAL A 88 -0.42 -16.98 -2.17
C VAL A 88 -0.04 -18.33 -2.76
N ALA A 89 1.05 -18.39 -3.53
CA ALA A 89 1.58 -19.60 -4.15
C ALA A 89 2.41 -20.48 -3.18
N SER A 90 2.49 -20.15 -1.89
CA SER A 90 3.21 -20.99 -0.93
C SER A 90 2.38 -22.25 -0.55
N PRO A 91 2.97 -23.46 -0.50
CA PRO A 91 2.27 -24.72 -0.24
C PRO A 91 1.49 -24.75 1.09
N TRP A 92 1.98 -24.01 2.08
CA TRP A 92 1.35 -23.88 3.39
C TRP A 92 -0.04 -23.24 3.28
N ARG A 93 -0.20 -22.22 2.41
CA ARG A 93 -1.49 -21.56 2.13
C ARG A 93 -2.38 -22.34 1.17
N MET A 94 -1.83 -23.07 0.19
CA MET A 94 -2.65 -23.92 -0.69
C MET A 94 -3.33 -25.08 0.05
N SER A 95 -2.74 -25.56 1.14
CA SER A 95 -3.32 -26.62 1.98
C SER A 95 -4.69 -26.24 2.57
N CYS A 96 -4.97 -24.94 2.73
CA CYS A 96 -6.27 -24.40 3.15
C CYS A 96 -7.35 -24.47 2.07
N PHE A 97 -6.95 -24.46 0.80
CA PHE A 97 -7.87 -24.45 -0.35
C PHE A 97 -8.15 -25.85 -0.88
N THR A 98 -7.18 -26.77 -0.78
CA THR A 98 -7.25 -28.12 -1.36
C THR A 98 -7.71 -29.21 -0.39
N LYS A 99 -7.43 -29.10 0.92
CA LYS A 99 -7.96 -30.08 1.89
C LYS A 99 -9.40 -29.74 2.24
N LYS A 100 -10.31 -30.71 2.05
CA LYS A 100 -11.68 -30.71 2.58
C LYS A 100 -11.63 -30.79 4.12
N MET A 101 -11.22 -29.70 4.77
CA MET A 101 -11.16 -29.60 6.23
C MET A 101 -12.57 -29.45 6.81
N PRO A 102 -12.86 -30.04 7.98
CA PRO A 102 -14.14 -29.86 8.65
C PRO A 102 -14.39 -28.37 8.92
N SER A 103 -15.59 -27.89 8.57
CA SER A 103 -16.02 -26.47 8.55
C SER A 103 -15.55 -25.63 9.75
N LYS A 104 -15.57 -26.18 10.97
CA LYS A 104 -15.15 -25.47 12.19
C LYS A 104 -13.65 -25.17 12.31
N LYS A 105 -12.77 -25.90 11.60
CA LYS A 105 -11.31 -25.70 11.66
C LYS A 105 -10.75 -24.90 10.49
N ARG A 106 -11.56 -24.64 9.46
CA ARG A 106 -11.14 -23.96 8.22
C ARG A 106 -10.81 -22.48 8.44
N TRP A 107 -11.52 -21.81 9.35
CA TRP A 107 -11.35 -20.38 9.61
C TRP A 107 -10.16 -20.06 10.51
N ALA A 108 -9.80 -20.98 11.41
CA ALA A 108 -8.72 -20.76 12.40
C ALA A 108 -7.31 -20.92 11.84
N THR A 109 -7.12 -21.73 10.79
CA THR A 109 -5.79 -21.99 10.18
C THR A 109 -5.54 -21.24 8.88
N CYS A 110 -6.59 -20.70 8.24
CA CYS A 110 -6.47 -20.04 6.93
C CYS A 110 -6.56 -18.52 7.00
N CYS A 111 -7.00 -17.97 8.14
CA CYS A 111 -6.91 -16.55 8.45
C CYS A 111 -5.57 -16.22 9.13
N CYS A 112 -4.48 -16.40 8.40
CA CYS A 112 -3.37 -15.45 8.50
C CYS A 112 -3.60 -14.43 7.39
#